data_AF-A0A4R2QZV9-F1
#
_entry.id   AF-A0A4R2QZV9-F1
#
_cell.length_a   1.000
_cell.length_b   1.000
_cell.length_c   1.000
_cell.angle_alpha   90.00
_cell.angle_beta   90.00
_cell.angle_gamma   90.00
#
_symmetry.space_group_name_H-M   'P 1'
#
loop_
_entity.id
_entity.type
_entity.pdbx_description
1 polymer ?
#
loop_
_entity_poly.entity_id
_entity_poly.type
_entity_poly.pdbx_seq_one_letter_code
_entity_poly.pdbx_strand_id
1 'polypeptide(L)'
;MNKSARNKVLPLQQEPERKKKPSPRSKRKWNIRNLFLFAFLTWAGYVFFFVQAPDIDRLKQEQQKLGTEIQQMKVTNQDLKAKIEQLNDPDYIAELARKKYLMVKDGETLFVQPKQ
;
A
#
# COMPACT_ATOMS: atom_id res chain seq x y z
N MET A 1 -44.06 103.97 24.25
CA MET A 1 -42.94 103.28 23.57
C MET A 1 -42.26 102.39 24.61
N ASN A 2 -42.45 101.06 24.61
CA ASN A 2 -41.91 100.07 23.67
C ASN A 2 -40.36 100.22 23.61
N LYS A 3 -39.52 99.26 24.03
CA LYS A 3 -39.57 97.83 23.74
C LYS A 3 -38.88 97.01 24.82
N SER A 4 -39.49 95.86 25.09
CA SER A 4 -38.91 94.66 25.70
C SER A 4 -37.53 94.34 25.13
N ALA A 5 -36.55 94.13 26.01
CA ALA A 5 -35.30 93.46 25.70
C ALA A 5 -35.18 92.17 26.52
N ARG A 6 -36.20 91.31 26.40
CA ARG A 6 -36.01 89.86 26.51
C ARG A 6 -35.15 89.43 25.32
N ASN A 7 -34.09 88.66 25.56
CA ASN A 7 -33.39 87.71 24.67
C ASN A 7 -31.88 87.81 24.89
N LYS A 8 -31.09 86.74 24.86
CA LYS A 8 -31.35 85.34 24.51
C LYS A 8 -30.23 84.54 25.17
N VAL A 9 -30.56 83.51 25.94
CA VAL A 9 -29.56 82.46 26.22
C VAL A 9 -29.08 81.94 24.86
N LEU A 10 -27.77 81.98 24.63
CA LEU A 10 -27.17 81.26 23.51
C LEU A 10 -27.30 79.78 23.83
N PRO A 11 -28.08 78.98 23.09
CA PRO A 11 -27.87 77.56 23.10
C PRO A 11 -26.55 77.35 22.37
N LEU A 12 -25.50 76.94 23.09
CA LEU A 12 -24.33 76.36 22.45
C LEU A 12 -24.85 75.20 21.61
N GLN A 13 -24.69 75.38 20.29
CA GLN A 13 -24.93 74.44 19.23
C GLN A 13 -24.57 73.03 19.72
N GLN A 14 -25.56 72.15 19.85
CA GLN A 14 -25.30 70.72 19.96
C GLN A 14 -24.48 70.35 18.73
N GLU A 15 -23.24 69.89 18.91
CA GLU A 15 -22.54 69.21 17.83
C GLU A 15 -23.48 68.14 17.30
N PRO A 16 -23.72 68.05 15.98
CA PRO A 16 -24.51 66.97 15.45
C PRO A 16 -23.80 65.67 15.84
N GLU A 17 -24.44 64.91 16.73
CA GLU A 17 -24.21 63.49 16.98
C GLU A 17 -23.68 62.86 15.69
N ARG A 18 -22.37 62.59 15.64
CA ARG A 18 -21.76 61.87 14.52
C ARG A 18 -22.39 60.50 14.54
N LYS A 19 -23.49 60.33 13.81
CA LYS A 19 -24.12 59.05 13.55
C LYS A 19 -23.01 58.14 13.03
N LYS A 20 -22.52 57.25 13.90
CA LYS A 20 -21.58 56.21 13.54
C LYS A 20 -22.28 55.41 12.44
N LYS A 21 -21.87 55.65 11.20
CA LYS A 21 -22.30 54.88 10.05
C LYS A 21 -22.11 53.41 10.43
N PRO A 22 -23.12 52.53 10.29
CA PRO A 22 -22.89 51.11 10.53
C PRO A 22 -21.74 50.71 9.61
N SER A 23 -20.63 50.28 10.21
CA SER A 23 -19.48 49.80 9.46
C SER A 23 -19.99 48.74 8.48
N PRO A 24 -19.51 48.72 7.23
CA PRO A 24 -19.90 47.65 6.32
C PRO A 24 -19.49 46.37 7.01
N ARG A 25 -20.49 45.53 7.38
CA ARG A 25 -20.28 44.20 7.95
C ARG A 25 -19.15 43.59 7.12
N SER A 26 -17.98 43.45 7.75
CA SER A 26 -16.82 42.82 7.15
C SER A 26 -17.34 41.49 6.62
N LYS A 27 -17.53 41.41 5.30
CA LYS A 27 -17.91 40.16 4.66
C LYS A 27 -16.78 39.24 5.06
N ARG A 28 -17.10 38.29 5.94
CA ARG A 28 -16.18 37.30 6.50
C ARG A 28 -15.37 36.81 5.33
N LYS A 29 -14.16 37.35 5.16
CA LYS A 29 -13.30 37.01 4.03
C LYS A 29 -13.05 35.55 4.27
N TRP A 30 -13.76 34.70 3.53
CA TRP A 30 -13.51 33.28 3.55
C TRP A 30 -12.05 33.20 3.16
N ASN A 31 -11.21 32.83 4.13
CA ASN A 31 -9.78 32.71 3.91
C ASN A 31 -9.62 31.52 2.97
N ILE A 32 -9.77 31.77 1.67
CA ILE A 32 -9.68 30.78 0.61
C ILE A 32 -8.34 30.04 0.74
N ARG A 33 -7.30 30.73 1.22
CA ARG A 33 -6.03 30.13 1.66
C ARG A 33 -6.21 28.99 2.69
N ASN A 34 -7.01 29.21 3.73
CA ASN A 34 -7.29 28.19 4.74
C ASN A 34 -8.14 27.07 4.15
N LEU A 35 -9.10 27.37 3.27
CA LEU A 35 -9.89 26.35 2.58
C LEU A 35 -9.01 25.43 1.72
N PHE A 36 -8.07 26.01 0.96
CA PHE A 36 -7.10 25.25 0.18
C PHE A 36 -6.16 24.43 1.08
N LEU A 37 -5.72 24.97 2.21
CA LEU A 37 -4.91 24.23 3.18
C LEU A 37 -5.68 23.04 3.78
N PHE A 38 -6.94 23.23 4.17
CA PHE A 38 -7.77 22.13 4.69
C PHE A 38 -8.09 21.09 3.61
N ALA A 39 -8.38 21.52 2.38
CA ALA A 39 -8.60 20.61 1.26
C ALA A 39 -7.34 19.80 0.95
N PHE A 40 -6.16 20.44 0.96
CA PHE A 40 -4.88 19.78 0.76
C PHE A 40 -4.56 18.79 1.90
N LEU A 41 -4.77 19.18 3.15
CA LEU A 41 -4.57 18.29 4.31
C LEU A 41 -5.53 17.10 4.29
N THR A 42 -6.79 17.32 3.93
CA THR A 42 -7.79 16.25 3.82
C THR A 42 -7.46 15.31 2.67
N TRP A 43 -7.02 15.84 1.52
CA TRP A 43 -6.57 15.06 0.38
C TRP A 43 -5.29 14.28 0.68
N ALA A 44 -4.30 14.90 1.30
CA ALA A 44 -3.05 14.24 1.70
C ALA A 44 -3.31 13.14 2.75
N GLY A 45 -4.19 13.41 3.73
CA GLY A 45 -4.63 12.40 4.69
C GLY A 45 -5.36 11.25 4.00
N TYR A 46 -6.29 11.54 3.09
CA TYR A 46 -7.01 10.52 2.32
C TYR A 46 -6.05 9.64 1.51
N VAL A 47 -5.10 10.23 0.78
CA VAL A 47 -4.08 9.47 0.03
C VAL A 47 -3.25 8.61 0.98
N PHE A 48 -2.80 9.15 2.12
CA PHE A 48 -2.00 8.39 3.08
C PHE A 48 -2.76 7.18 3.66
N PHE A 49 -4.03 7.35 4.04
CA PHE A 49 -4.83 6.27 4.62
C PHE A 49 -5.29 5.23 3.59
N PHE A 50 -5.63 5.64 2.36
CA PHE A 50 -6.19 4.73 1.36
C PHE A 50 -5.14 4.10 0.44
N VAL A 51 -3.97 4.70 0.26
CA VAL A 51 -2.91 4.16 -0.63
C VAL A 51 -1.97 3.19 0.11
N GLN A 52 -1.73 3.36 1.42
CA GLN A 52 -0.74 2.50 2.13
C GLN A 52 -1.32 1.24 2.80
N ALA A 53 -2.63 1.15 2.98
CA ALA A 53 -3.25 -0.01 3.65
C ALA A 53 -3.27 -1.30 2.80
N PRO A 54 -3.51 -1.28 1.47
CA PRO A 54 -3.57 -2.51 0.68
C PRO A 54 -2.18 -3.03 0.23
N ASP A 55 -1.17 -2.17 0.24
CA ASP A 55 0.14 -2.51 -0.35
C ASP A 55 0.97 -3.38 0.58
N ILE A 56 0.96 -3.14 1.90
CA ILE A 56 1.78 -3.93 2.82
C ILE A 56 1.32 -5.39 2.88
N ASP A 57 0.02 -5.65 2.91
CA ASP A 57 -0.51 -7.01 2.95
C ASP A 57 -0.32 -7.74 1.62
N ARG A 58 -0.48 -7.03 0.48
CA ARG A 58 -0.17 -7.60 -0.84
C ARG A 58 1.31 -7.92 -0.99
N LEU A 59 2.20 -6.98 -0.64
CA LEU A 59 3.64 -7.20 -0.69
C LEU A 59 4.06 -8.32 0.27
N LYS A 60 3.44 -8.43 1.45
CA LYS A 60 3.73 -9.50 2.40
C LYS A 60 3.25 -10.87 1.91
N GLN A 61 2.06 -10.94 1.31
CA GLN A 61 1.58 -12.17 0.67
C GLN A 61 2.44 -12.57 -0.53
N GLU A 62 2.87 -11.60 -1.33
CA GLU A 62 3.75 -11.83 -2.48
C GLU A 62 5.12 -12.33 -2.02
N GLN A 63 5.72 -11.71 -1.00
CA GLN A 63 6.97 -12.21 -0.41
C GLN A 63 6.81 -13.61 0.20
N GLN A 64 5.69 -13.91 0.85
CA GLN A 64 5.44 -15.26 1.36
C GLN A 64 5.30 -16.28 0.22
N LYS A 65 4.57 -15.95 -0.85
CA LYS A 65 4.42 -16.83 -2.02
C LYS A 65 5.77 -17.08 -2.71
N LEU A 66 6.53 -16.04 -2.99
CA LEU A 66 7.87 -16.16 -3.58
C LEU A 66 8.80 -16.97 -2.67
N GLY A 67 8.74 -16.75 -1.35
CA GLY A 67 9.51 -17.53 -0.39
C GLY A 67 9.18 -19.03 -0.42
N THR A 68 7.89 -19.37 -0.50
CA THR A 68 7.45 -20.77 -0.64
C THR A 68 7.86 -21.39 -1.97
N GLU A 69 7.80 -20.63 -3.06
CA GLU A 69 8.19 -21.10 -4.39
C GLU A 69 9.70 -21.37 -4.46
N ILE A 70 10.53 -20.49 -3.89
CA ILE A 70 11.97 -20.68 -3.78
C ILE A 70 12.30 -21.96 -2.99
N GLN A 71 11.60 -22.20 -1.88
CA GLN A 71 11.81 -23.42 -1.10
C GLN A 71 11.43 -24.67 -1.90
N GLN A 72 10.28 -24.68 -2.58
CA GLN A 72 9.86 -25.79 -3.43
C GLN A 72 10.82 -26.04 -4.59
N MET A 73 11.30 -24.99 -5.24
CA MET A 73 12.30 -25.10 -6.31
C MET A 73 13.63 -25.62 -5.78
N LYS A 74 14.06 -25.23 -4.58
CA LYS A 74 15.29 -25.73 -3.95
C LYS A 74 15.19 -27.22 -3.64
N VAL A 75 14.07 -27.67 -3.05
CA VAL A 75 13.83 -29.09 -2.77
C VAL A 75 13.80 -29.89 -4.07
N THR A 76 13.08 -29.40 -5.09
CA THR A 76 13.03 -30.02 -6.42
C THR A 76 14.43 -30.11 -7.04
N ASN A 77 15.23 -29.05 -6.96
CA ASN A 77 16.59 -29.06 -7.51
C ASN A 77 17.50 -30.07 -6.78
N GLN A 78 17.38 -30.18 -5.45
CA GLN A 78 18.13 -31.17 -4.67
C GLN A 78 17.73 -32.61 -5.03
N ASP A 79 16.44 -32.90 -5.16
CA ASP A 79 15.94 -34.22 -5.59
C ASP A 79 16.42 -34.55 -7.02
N LEU A 80 16.35 -33.59 -7.93
CA LEU A 80 16.86 -33.78 -9.30
C LEU A 80 18.38 -34.01 -9.32
N LYS A 81 19.15 -33.29 -8.50
CA LYS A 81 20.60 -33.51 -8.39
C LYS A 81 20.92 -34.89 -7.83
N ALA A 82 20.22 -35.32 -6.78
CA ALA A 82 20.39 -36.66 -6.22
C ALA A 82 20.05 -37.75 -7.25
N LYS A 83 18.99 -37.55 -8.05
CA LYS A 83 18.67 -38.44 -9.17
C LYS A 83 19.76 -38.43 -10.24
N ILE A 84 20.30 -37.27 -10.61
CA ILE A 84 21.41 -37.19 -11.58
C ILE A 84 22.64 -37.93 -11.06
N GLU A 85 23.00 -37.77 -9.78
CA GLU A 85 24.11 -38.51 -9.17
C GLU A 85 23.86 -40.03 -9.21
N GLN A 86 22.65 -40.48 -8.87
CA GLN A 86 22.26 -41.89 -8.99
C GLN A 86 22.34 -42.37 -10.45
N LEU A 87 21.83 -41.60 -11.41
CA LEU A 87 21.87 -41.96 -12.83
C LEU A 87 23.28 -41.88 -13.44
N ASN A 88 24.23 -41.16 -12.83
CA ASN A 88 25.62 -41.14 -13.28
C ASN A 88 26.44 -42.30 -12.71
N ASP A 89 25.91 -43.06 -11.75
CA ASP A 89 26.57 -44.24 -11.21
C ASP A 89 26.29 -45.46 -12.12
N PRO A 90 27.32 -46.02 -12.80
CA PRO A 90 27.15 -47.17 -13.67
C PRO A 90 26.62 -48.41 -12.95
N ASP A 91 26.86 -48.56 -11.64
CA ASP A 91 26.32 -49.69 -10.86
C ASP A 91 24.81 -49.54 -10.64
N TYR A 92 24.34 -48.32 -10.38
CA TYR A 92 22.91 -48.03 -10.27
C TYR A 92 22.18 -48.22 -11.62
N ILE A 93 22.80 -47.79 -12.73
CA ILE A 93 22.25 -48.03 -14.08
C ILE A 93 22.15 -49.54 -14.35
N ALA A 94 23.18 -50.32 -14.02
CA ALA A 94 23.18 -51.76 -14.20
C ALA A 94 22.11 -52.45 -13.33
N GLU A 95 21.91 -52.00 -12.09
CA GLU A 95 20.87 -52.51 -11.21
C GLU A 95 19.46 -52.15 -11.70
N LEU A 96 19.26 -50.92 -12.19
CA LEU A 96 18.00 -50.48 -12.80
C LEU A 96 17.69 -51.25 -14.08
N ALA A 97 18.69 -51.47 -14.94
CA ALA A 97 18.57 -52.27 -16.16
C ALA A 97 18.13 -53.71 -15.87
N ARG A 98 18.73 -54.34 -14.84
CA ARG A 98 18.33 -55.67 -14.36
C ARG A 98 16.91 -55.67 -13.78
N LYS A 99 16.57 -54.72 -12.92
CA LYS A 99 15.29 -54.68 -12.18
C LYS A 99 14.10 -54.28 -13.04
N LYS A 100 14.25 -53.27 -13.91
CA LYS A 100 13.14 -52.71 -14.70
C LYS A 100 13.07 -53.24 -16.13
N TYR A 101 14.21 -53.54 -16.73
CA TYR A 101 14.30 -53.90 -18.14
C TYR A 101 14.74 -55.35 -18.35
N LEU A 102 14.97 -56.11 -17.27
CA LEU A 102 15.40 -57.51 -17.30
C LEU A 102 16.65 -57.72 -18.17
N MET A 103 17.48 -56.69 -18.29
CA MET A 103 18.72 -56.74 -19.06
C MET A 103 19.79 -57.51 -18.27
N VAL A 104 20.55 -58.34 -18.98
CA VAL A 104 21.68 -59.11 -18.46
C VAL A 104 22.93 -58.81 -19.27
N LYS A 105 24.10 -58.92 -18.65
CA LYS A 105 25.37 -58.66 -19.32
C LYS A 105 25.66 -59.78 -20.34
N ASP A 106 26.44 -59.48 -21.37
CA ASP A 106 26.88 -60.48 -22.34
C ASP A 106 27.55 -61.68 -21.63
N GLY A 107 26.92 -62.85 -21.75
CA GLY A 107 27.35 -64.10 -21.10
C GLY A 107 26.58 -64.49 -19.82
N GLU A 108 25.65 -63.67 -19.33
CA GLU A 108 24.79 -63.97 -18.18
C GLU A 108 23.41 -64.49 -18.64
N THR A 109 22.82 -65.43 -17.91
CA THR A 109 21.46 -65.95 -18.18
C THR A 109 20.47 -65.50 -17.10
N LEU A 110 19.37 -64.88 -17.51
CA LEU A 110 18.33 -64.38 -16.60
C LEU A 110 17.40 -65.52 -16.14
N PHE A 111 17.28 -65.72 -14.82
CA PHE A 111 16.30 -66.63 -14.23
C PHE A 111 15.17 -65.85 -13.55
N VAL A 112 14.02 -65.74 -14.22
CA VAL A 112 12.80 -65.16 -13.64
C VAL A 112 11.94 -66.28 -13.02
N GLN A 113 11.83 -66.27 -11.69
CA GLN A 113 10.93 -67.19 -10.99
C GLN A 113 9.47 -66.73 -11.14
N PRO A 114 8.51 -67.63 -11.45
CA PRO A 114 7.11 -67.27 -11.50
C PRO A 114 6.62 -66.83 -10.12
N LYS A 115 5.99 -65.66 -10.05
CA LYS A 115 5.39 -65.14 -8.83
C LYS A 115 4.23 -66.07 -8.45
N GLN A 116 4.35 -66.74 -7.29
CA GLN A 116 3.28 -67.54 -6.68
C GLN A 116 2.12 -66.63 -6.26
#